data_AF-A0A3M1K9U8-F1
#
_entry.id   AF-A0A3M1K9U8-F1
#
_cell.length_a   1.000
_cell.length_b   1.000
_cell.length_c   1.000
_cell.angle_alpha   90.00
_cell.angle_beta   90.00
_cell.angle_gamma   90.00
#
_symmetry.space_group_name_H-M   'P 1'
#
loop_
_entity.id
_entity.type
_entity.pdbx_description
1 polymer ?
#
loop_
_entity_poly.entity_id
_entity_poly.type
_entity_poly.pdbx_seq_one_letter_code
_entity_poly.pdbx_strand_id
1 'polypeptide(L)' 'MIAAPAMAGGTNASAAQPDPGLIAKGAKLWADNCGRCHNLRPASNFSDDGWEVVVSHMRVRANLPGEDAKAIKAFLKNSN' A
#
# COMPACT_ATOMS: atom_id res chain seq x y z
N MET A 1 -27.68 -14.53 -43.00
CA MET A 1 -27.40 -14.88 -41.59
C MET A 1 -25.91 -14.74 -41.34
N ILE A 2 -25.43 -13.62 -40.80
CA ILE A 2 -24.18 -13.61 -40.02
C ILE A 2 -24.33 -12.51 -38.95
N ALA A 3 -24.62 -12.92 -37.71
CA ALA A 3 -24.67 -12.04 -36.55
C ALA A 3 -23.26 -11.87 -35.99
N ALA A 4 -22.84 -10.64 -35.71
CA ALA A 4 -21.59 -10.35 -35.02
C ALA A 4 -21.77 -10.48 -33.49
N PRO A 5 -20.79 -11.04 -32.75
CA PRO A 5 -20.88 -11.12 -31.29
C PRO A 5 -20.50 -9.78 -30.65
N ALA A 6 -21.29 -9.38 -29.66
CA ALA A 6 -21.02 -8.26 -28.78
C ALA A 6 -19.89 -8.61 -27.80
N MET A 7 -18.87 -7.75 -27.69
CA MET A 7 -17.82 -7.85 -26.68
C MET A 7 -18.35 -7.30 -25.36
N ALA A 8 -18.77 -8.19 -24.46
CA ALA A 8 -19.20 -7.87 -23.12
C ALA A 8 -18.02 -7.81 -22.14
N GLY A 9 -18.01 -6.78 -21.30
CA GLY A 9 -17.57 -6.89 -19.91
C GLY A 9 -16.13 -6.47 -19.59
N GLY A 10 -15.88 -5.17 -19.57
CA GLY A 10 -14.79 -4.63 -18.74
C GLY A 10 -15.20 -4.65 -17.28
N THR A 11 -14.64 -5.55 -16.48
CA THR A 11 -14.80 -5.54 -15.02
C THR A 11 -14.03 -4.35 -14.46
N ASN A 12 -14.73 -3.29 -14.07
CA ASN A 12 -14.17 -2.25 -13.22
C ASN A 12 -13.78 -2.89 -11.90
N ALA A 13 -12.48 -3.15 -11.72
CA ALA A 13 -11.92 -3.49 -10.43
C ALA A 13 -12.01 -2.24 -9.56
N SER A 14 -13.14 -2.09 -8.85
CA SER A 14 -13.24 -1.18 -7.72
C SER A 14 -12.09 -1.52 -6.78
N ALA A 15 -11.22 -0.56 -6.50
CA ALA A 15 -10.13 -0.74 -5.54
C ALA A 15 -10.74 -1.23 -4.22
N ALA A 16 -10.58 -2.51 -3.93
CA ALA A 16 -11.09 -3.11 -2.71
C ALA A 16 -10.53 -2.32 -1.53
N GLN A 17 -11.40 -1.89 -0.63
CA GLN A 17 -10.98 -1.16 0.56
C GLN A 17 -9.97 -2.03 1.33
N PRO A 18 -8.84 -1.45 1.77
CA PRO A 18 -7.82 -2.21 2.46
C PRO A 18 -8.37 -2.85 3.74
N ASP A 19 -8.04 -4.13 3.95
CA ASP A 19 -8.44 -4.89 5.13
C ASP A 19 -8.02 -4.14 6.42
N PRO A 20 -8.96 -3.83 7.34
CA PRO A 20 -8.65 -3.19 8.61
C PRO A 20 -7.56 -3.92 9.42
N GLY A 21 -7.53 -5.26 9.36
CA GLY A 21 -6.48 -6.06 10.02
C GLY A 21 -5.08 -5.77 9.45
N LEU A 22 -4.98 -5.62 8.12
CA LEU A 22 -3.75 -5.25 7.44
C LEU A 22 -3.28 -3.84 7.80
N ILE A 23 -4.21 -2.88 7.89
CA ILE A 23 -3.92 -1.50 8.30
C ILE A 23 -3.38 -1.47 9.74
N ALA A 24 -4.04 -2.16 10.67
CA ALA A 24 -3.60 -2.24 12.07
C ALA A 24 -2.21 -2.87 12.20
N LYS A 25 -1.95 -3.96 11.45
CA LYS A 25 -0.61 -4.57 11.36
C LYS A 25 0.41 -3.55 10.83
N GLY A 26 0.05 -2.80 9.79
CA GLY A 26 0.89 -1.77 9.19
C GLY A 26 1.28 -0.66 10.16
N ALA A 27 0.33 -0.15 10.93
CA ALA A 27 0.57 0.87 11.96
C ALA A 27 1.60 0.40 12.99
N LYS A 28 1.45 -0.82 13.50
CA LYS A 28 2.41 -1.41 14.45
C LYS A 28 3.80 -1.55 13.84
N LEU A 29 3.89 -2.12 12.64
CA LEU A 29 5.18 -2.31 11.97
C LEU A 29 5.87 -0.99 11.64
N TRP A 30 5.11 0.03 11.23
CA TRP A 30 5.65 1.37 10.97
C TRP A 30 6.23 2.00 12.24
N ALA A 31 5.50 1.95 13.35
CA ALA A 31 5.97 2.44 14.64
C ALA A 31 7.23 1.70 15.14
N ASP A 32 7.26 0.37 14.97
CA ASP A 32 8.36 -0.47 15.47
C ASP A 32 9.64 -0.36 14.60
N ASN A 33 9.51 -0.08 13.29
CA ASN A 33 10.63 -0.21 12.34
C ASN A 33 11.08 1.10 11.71
N CYS A 34 10.18 2.01 11.35
CA CYS A 34 10.53 3.14 10.47
C CYS A 34 11.32 4.25 11.19
N GLY A 35 11.25 4.31 12.52
CA GLY A 35 12.01 5.26 13.35
C GLY A 35 13.44 4.87 13.67
N ARG A 36 13.88 3.68 13.27
CA ARG A 36 15.16 3.10 13.72
C ARG A 36 16.39 3.80 13.13
N CYS A 37 16.25 4.47 11.99
CA CYS A 37 17.38 5.09 11.27
C CYS A 37 17.20 6.60 11.04
N HIS A 38 15.98 7.11 11.08
CA HIS A 38 15.67 8.53 10.96
C HIS A 38 14.32 8.80 11.62
N ASN A 39 13.97 10.08 11.78
CA ASN A 39 12.67 10.48 12.32
C ASN A 39 11.52 9.90 11.49
N LEU A 40 10.46 9.43 12.15
CA LEU A 40 9.27 8.93 11.45
C LEU A 40 8.66 10.07 10.65
N ARG A 41 8.40 9.80 9.37
CA ARG A 41 7.65 10.73 8.51
C ARG A 41 6.16 10.53 8.73
N PRO A 42 5.39 11.59 9.03
CA PRO A 42 3.94 11.46 9.20
C PRO A 42 3.31 10.98 7.88
N ALA A 43 2.20 10.25 7.98
CA ALA A 43 1.54 9.66 6.82
C ALA A 43 1.11 10.72 5.78
N SER A 44 0.72 11.91 6.22
CA SER A 44 0.35 13.04 5.36
C SER A 44 1.49 13.65 4.52
N ASN A 45 2.74 13.19 4.68
CA ASN A 45 3.86 13.72 3.90
C ASN A 45 3.83 13.34 2.41
N PHE A 46 3.15 12.26 2.03
CA PHE A 46 3.14 11.77 0.66
C PHE A 46 1.76 11.29 0.24
N SER A 47 1.44 11.43 -1.05
CA SER A 47 0.30 10.78 -1.68
C SER A 47 0.47 9.26 -1.71
N ASP A 48 -0.59 8.58 -2.13
CA ASP A 48 -0.61 7.13 -2.31
C ASP A 48 0.54 6.60 -3.17
N ASP A 49 0.77 7.22 -4.32
CA ASP A 49 1.86 6.86 -5.23
C ASP A 49 3.23 7.18 -4.62
N GLY A 50 3.32 8.26 -3.83
CA GLY A 50 4.53 8.60 -3.11
C GLY A 50 4.90 7.51 -2.09
N TRP A 51 3.92 7.00 -1.35
CA TRP A 51 4.15 5.90 -0.40
C TRP A 51 4.47 4.57 -1.07
N GLU A 52 3.96 4.30 -2.28
CA GLU A 52 4.41 3.14 -3.07
C GLU A 52 5.93 3.19 -3.32
N VAL A 53 6.46 4.35 -3.72
CA VAL A 53 7.90 4.53 -3.98
C VAL A 53 8.70 4.48 -2.67
N VAL A 54 8.29 5.25 -1.67
CA VAL A 54 9.02 5.38 -0.40
C VAL A 54 9.12 4.04 0.31
N VAL A 55 8.02 3.31 0.46
CA VAL A 55 8.06 2.02 1.15
C VAL A 55 8.77 0.96 0.32
N SER A 56 8.68 1.00 -1.02
CA SER A 56 9.47 0.09 -1.87
C SER A 56 10.97 0.31 -1.70
N HIS A 57 11.41 1.57 -1.62
CA HIS A 57 12.79 1.90 -1.32
C HIS A 57 13.18 1.45 0.10
N MET A 58 12.35 1.74 1.11
CA MET A 58 12.62 1.39 2.50
C MET A 58 12.57 -0.11 2.76
N ARG A 59 11.82 -0.89 1.99
CA ARG A 59 11.84 -2.36 2.06
C ARG A 59 13.26 -2.90 1.91
N VAL A 60 14.01 -2.37 0.94
CA VAL A 60 15.40 -2.79 0.71
C VAL A 60 16.31 -2.21 1.79
N ARG A 61 16.15 -0.93 2.16
CA ARG A 61 17.02 -0.25 3.13
C ARG A 61 16.90 -0.79 4.55
N ALA A 62 15.69 -1.13 4.98
CA ALA A 62 15.39 -1.66 6.30
C ALA A 62 15.24 -3.20 6.30
N ASN A 63 15.51 -3.86 5.17
CA ASN A 63 15.41 -5.32 4.99
C ASN A 63 14.05 -5.88 5.45
N LEU A 64 12.96 -5.24 5.03
CA LEU A 64 11.61 -5.64 5.42
C LEU A 64 11.10 -6.81 4.56
N PRO A 65 10.44 -7.81 5.17
CA PRO A 65 9.67 -8.80 4.41
C PRO A 65 8.62 -8.13 3.52
N GLY A 66 8.30 -8.77 2.37
CA GLY A 66 7.35 -8.20 1.40
C GLY A 66 5.96 -7.95 2.00
N GLU A 67 5.47 -8.88 2.82
CA GLU A 67 4.17 -8.76 3.50
C GLU A 67 4.13 -7.62 4.52
N ASP A 68 5.27 -7.34 5.17
CA ASP A 68 5.36 -6.25 6.15
C ASP A 68 5.40 -4.89 5.43
N ALA A 69 6.14 -4.79 4.33
CA ALA A 69 6.12 -3.62 3.46
C ALA A 69 4.70 -3.37 2.90
N LYS A 70 3.97 -4.43 2.52
CA LYS A 70 2.57 -4.32 2.07
C LYS A 70 1.65 -3.77 3.17
N ALA A 71 1.77 -4.28 4.40
CA ALA A 71 0.99 -3.79 5.53
C ALA A 71 1.29 -2.32 5.84
N ILE A 72 2.57 -1.95 5.88
CA ILE A 72 3.01 -0.55 6.09
C ILE A 72 2.44 0.37 5.00
N LYS A 73 2.47 -0.04 3.73
CA LYS A 73 1.85 0.74 2.63
C LYS A 73 0.35 0.92 2.85
N ALA A 74 -0.37 -0.15 3.18
CA ALA A 74 -1.81 -0.07 3.41
C ALA A 74 -2.15 0.93 4.54
N PHE A 75 -1.36 0.93 5.61
CA PHE A 75 -1.51 1.90 6.69
C PHE A 75 -1.25 3.34 6.23
N LEU A 76 -0.11 3.60 5.59
CA LEU A 76 0.30 4.96 5.22
C LEU A 76 -0.64 5.60 4.20
N LYS A 77 -1.13 4.83 3.22
CA LYS A 77 -2.11 5.27 2.21
C LYS A 77 -3.52 5.48 2.76
N ASN A 78 -3.87 4.81 3.86
CA ASN A 78 -5.16 5.02 4.52
C ASN A 78 -5.10 6.17 5.55
N SER A 79 -3.92 6.77 5.76
CA SER A 79 -3.67 7.73 6.83
C SER A 79 -3.11 9.06 6.33
N ASN A 80 -3.01 9.27 5.02
CA ASN A 80 -2.40 10.44 4.39
C ASN A 80 -3.39 11.53 3.98
#